data_AF-A0A2T2TZU8-F1
#
_entry.id   AF-A0A2T2TZU8-F1
#
_cell.length_a   1.000
_cell.length_b   1.000
_cell.length_c   1.000
_cell.angle_alpha   90.00
_cell.angle_beta   90.00
_cell.angle_gamma   90.00
#
_symmetry.space_group_name_H-M   'P 1'
#
loop_
_entity.id
_entity.type
_entity.pdbx_description
1 polymer ?
#
loop_
_entity_poly.entity_id
_entity_poly.type
_entity_poly.pdbx_seq_one_letter_code
_entity_poly.pdbx_strand_id
1 'polypeptide(L)' 'MKRTIQARLSAMMFLEFFVWGAWYTTVAVTMTAHGMEGLTHWPFTVNPVAALVAPFFVGLVA' A
#
# COMPACT_ATOMS: atom_id res chain seq x y z
N MET A 1 -7.59 21.33 18.36
CA MET A 1 -6.65 20.18 18.32
C MET A 1 -5.23 20.67 18.59
N LYS A 2 -4.39 19.91 19.30
CA LYS A 2 -2.98 20.30 19.56
C LYS A 2 -2.19 20.26 18.24
N ARG A 3 -1.53 21.37 17.84
CA ARG A 3 -0.77 21.47 16.58
C ARG A 3 0.29 20.36 16.40
N THR A 4 0.90 19.91 17.50
CA THR A 4 1.85 18.78 17.51
C THR A 4 1.22 17.47 17.05
N ILE A 5 -0.03 17.20 17.42
CA ILE A 5 -0.73 15.98 17.02
C ILE A 5 -1.05 16.06 15.52
N GLN A 6 -1.49 17.23 15.04
CA GLN A 6 -1.76 17.44 13.62
C GLN A 6 -0.50 17.20 12.77
N ALA A 7 0.65 17.78 13.15
CA ALA A 7 1.90 17.57 12.42
C ALA A 7 2.33 16.10 12.37
N ARG A 8 2.18 15.37 13.49
CA ARG A 8 2.48 13.93 13.55
C ARG A 8 1.56 13.09 12.66
N LEU A 9 0.25 13.36 12.68
CA LEU A 9 -0.71 12.65 11.86
C LEU A 9 -0.52 12.97 10.37
N SER A 10 -0.23 14.22 10.02
CA SER A 10 0.10 14.61 8.63
C SER A 10 1.36 13.90 8.13
N ALA A 11 2.42 13.82 8.93
CA ALA A 11 3.63 13.08 8.58
C ALA A 11 3.34 11.58 8.43
N MET A 12 2.55 10.98 9.33
CA MET A 12 2.12 9.58 9.25
C MET A 12 1.37 9.29 7.95
N MET A 13 0.35 10.10 7.62
CA MET A 13 -0.43 9.93 6.38
C MET A 13 0.44 10.16 5.13
N PHE A 14 1.35 11.13 5.16
CA PHE A 14 2.28 11.35 4.06
C PHE A 14 3.18 10.13 3.82
N LEU A 15 3.78 9.58 4.88
CA LEU A 15 4.63 8.40 4.76
C LEU A 15 3.86 7.19 4.25
N GLU A 16 2.63 6.99 4.71
CA GLU A 16 1.75 5.91 4.23
C GLU A 16 1.56 5.99 2.70
N PHE A 17 1.11 7.13 2.19
CA PHE A 17 0.90 7.30 0.74
C PHE A 17 2.20 7.32 -0.06
N PHE A 18 3.28 7.85 0.50
CA PHE A 18 4.59 7.88 -0.15
C PHE A 18 5.14 6.47 -0.37
N VAL A 19 5.11 5.63 0.67
CA VAL A 19 5.57 4.24 0.60
C VAL A 19 4.68 3.42 -0.34
N TRP A 20 3.36 3.57 -0.24
CA TRP A 20 2.43 2.93 -1.18
C TRP A 20 2.75 3.33 -2.62
N GLY A 21 2.87 4.63 -2.92
CA GLY A 21 3.19 5.13 -4.26
C GLY A 21 4.53 4.63 -4.81
N ALA A 22 5.57 4.60 -3.99
CA ALA A 22 6.88 4.08 -4.37
C ALA A 22 6.83 2.57 -4.68
N TRP A 23 6.05 1.80 -3.91
CA TRP A 23 5.89 0.37 -4.15
C TRP A 23 5.14 0.07 -5.47
N TYR A 24 4.01 0.72 -5.74
CA TYR A 24 3.23 0.47 -6.97
C TYR A 24 3.97 0.78 -8.26
N THR A 25 4.84 1.80 -8.25
CA THR A 25 5.60 2.20 -9.43
C THR A 25 6.77 1.26 -9.73
N THR A 26 7.33 0.64 -8.69
CA THR A 26 8.53 -0.20 -8.81
C THR A 26 8.20 -1.69 -8.97
N VAL A 27 7.05 -2.16 -8.47
CA VAL A 27 6.72 -3.59 -8.44
C VAL A 27 6.77 -4.24 -9.83
N ALA A 28 6.18 -3.60 -10.86
CA ALA A 28 6.19 -4.16 -12.21
C ALA A 28 7.60 -4.22 -12.80
N VAL A 29 8.42 -3.21 -12.57
CA VAL A 29 9.81 -3.14 -13.05
C VAL A 29 10.65 -4.24 -12.41
N THR A 30 10.55 -4.41 -11.09
CA THR A 30 11.27 -5.45 -10.35
C THR A 30 10.81 -6.85 -10.77
N MET A 31 9.50 -7.07 -10.94
CA MET A 31 8.97 -8.37 -11.37
C MET A 31 9.44 -8.74 -12.79
N THR A 32 9.43 -7.79 -13.73
CA THR A 32 9.96 -8.01 -15.08
C THR A 32 11.45 -8.32 -15.07
N ALA A 33 12.24 -7.62 -14.23
CA ALA A 33 13.67 -7.90 -14.07
C ALA A 33 13.97 -9.32 -13.55
N HIS A 34 13.02 -9.93 -12.81
CA HIS A 34 13.10 -11.31 -12.33
C HIS A 34 12.39 -12.33 -13.25
N GLY A 35 12.05 -11.95 -14.49
CA GLY A 35 11.45 -12.85 -15.48
C GLY A 35 9.96 -13.14 -15.28
N MET A 36 9.26 -12.33 -14.47
CA MET A 36 7.84 -12.50 -14.15
C MET A 36 6.93 -11.51 -14.91
N GLU A 37 7.27 -11.13 -16.14
CA GLU A 37 6.55 -10.08 -16.89
C GLU A 37 5.05 -10.38 -17.02
N GLY A 38 4.69 -11.64 -17.26
CA GLY A 38 3.29 -12.08 -17.44
C GLY A 38 2.47 -12.04 -16.14
N LEU A 39 3.12 -11.94 -14.98
CA LEU A 39 2.47 -11.90 -13.67
C LEU A 39 2.41 -10.48 -13.09
N THR A 40 2.94 -9.47 -13.79
CA THR A 40 2.95 -8.08 -13.32
C THR A 40 1.55 -7.51 -13.03
N HIS A 41 0.50 -8.08 -13.62
CA HIS A 41 -0.90 -7.69 -13.37
C HIS A 41 -1.48 -8.22 -12.04
N TRP A 42 -0.88 -9.25 -11.44
CA TRP A 42 -1.37 -9.88 -10.21
C TRP A 42 -1.39 -8.92 -9.00
N PRO A 43 -0.31 -8.18 -8.69
CA PRO A 43 -0.31 -7.24 -7.58
C PRO A 43 -1.43 -6.20 -7.65
N PHE A 44 -1.76 -5.72 -8.86
CA PHE A 44 -2.79 -4.70 -9.07
C PHE A 44 -4.23 -5.25 -9.00
N THR A 45 -4.42 -6.55 -9.26
CA THR A 45 -5.74 -7.20 -9.23
C THR A 45 -6.05 -7.85 -7.88
N VAL A 46 -5.04 -8.36 -7.18
CA VAL A 46 -5.20 -8.91 -5.83
C VAL A 46 -5.35 -7.81 -4.79
N ASN A 47 -4.74 -6.64 -4.99
CA ASN A 47 -4.80 -5.59 -3.97
C ASN A 47 -6.24 -5.12 -3.63
N PRO A 48 -7.16 -4.89 -4.60
CA PRO A 48 -8.56 -4.63 -4.30
C PRO A 48 -9.25 -5.76 -3.53
N VAL A 49 -8.96 -7.03 -3.85
CA VAL A 49 -9.51 -8.19 -3.14
C VAL A 49 -9.00 -8.22 -1.70
N ALA A 50 -7.70 -8.00 -1.51
CA ALA A 50 -7.10 -7.88 -0.18
C ALA A 50 -7.70 -6.71 0.60
N ALA A 51 -7.96 -5.57 -0.04
CA ALA A 51 -8.59 -4.41 0.60
C ALA A 51 -10.03 -4.67 1.06
N LEU A 52 -10.79 -5.50 0.33
CA LEU A 52 -12.11 -5.95 0.76
C LEU A 52 -12.03 -6.88 1.97
N VAL A 53 -11.01 -7.74 2.01
CA VAL A 53 -10.86 -8.77 3.06
C VAL A 53 -10.19 -8.21 4.33
N ALA A 54 -9.26 -7.27 4.20
CA ALA A 54 -8.51 -6.65 5.29
C ALA A 54 -9.36 -6.15 6.48
N PRO A 55 -10.49 -5.43 6.29
CA PRO A 55 -11.29 -4.94 7.42
C PRO A 55 -11.92 -6.06 8.26
N PHE A 56 -12.12 -7.26 7.72
CA PHE A 56 -12.63 -8.39 8.49
C PHE A 56 -11.63 -8.93 9.51
N PHE A 57 -10.33 -8.68 9.30
CA PHE A 57 -9.26 -9.11 10.20
C PHE A 57 -8.74 -7.94 11.04
N VAL A 58 -8.43 -6.80 10.42
CA VAL A 58 -7.88 -5.63 11.11
C VAL A 58 -8.95 -4.90 11.90
N GLY A 59 -10.19 -4.82 11.39
CA GLY A 59 -11.31 -4.20 12.10
C GLY A 59 -11.83 -5.02 13.28
N LEU A 60 -11.43 -6.29 13.41
CA LEU A 60 -11.76 -7.16 14.55
C LEU A 60 -10.73 -7.06 15.70
N VAL A 61 -9.52 -6.57 15.40
CA VAL A 61 -8.40 -6.42 16.35
C VAL A 61 -8.27 -4.95 16.83
N ALA A 62 -8.86 -4.00 16.10
CA ALA A 62 -8.88 -2.58 16.44
C ALA A 62 -9.91 -2.22 17.53
#